data_AF-A0A7J8TBI4-F1
#
_entry.id   AF-A0A7J8TBI4-F1
#
_cell.length_a   1.000
_cell.length_b   1.000
_cell.length_c   1.000
_cell.angle_alpha   90.00
_cell.angle_beta   90.00
_cell.angle_gamma   90.00
#
_symmetry.space_group_name_H-M   'P 1'
#
loop_
_entity.id
_entity.type
_entity.pdbx_description
1 polymer ?
#
loop_
_entity_poly.entity_id
_entity_poly.type
_entity_poly.pdbx_seq_one_letter_code
_entity_poly.pdbx_strand_id
1 'polypeptide(L)'
;LDVYATLYQNSGFRTALQVPYRCIQLDCGITNPKVIAPSLLIMGEKDYVMKFPGMEDYMRKGIVKQFMPNLDITFMPEGNHFVQEQLPEQVNELILTFLNKNSST
;
A
#
# COMPACT_ATOMS: atom_id res chain seq x y z
N LEU A 1 5.97 18.34 10.72
CA LEU A 1 6.02 17.33 11.79
C LEU A 1 5.09 17.69 12.95
N ASP A 2 5.01 18.96 13.34
CA ASP A 2 4.20 19.43 14.50
C ASP A 2 2.72 19.04 14.43
N VAL A 3 2.11 19.02 13.24
CA VAL A 3 0.73 18.54 13.04
C VAL A 3 0.59 17.09 13.50
N TYR A 4 1.43 16.18 12.99
CA TYR A 4 1.40 14.77 13.40
C TYR A 4 1.72 14.60 14.88
N ALA A 5 2.72 15.34 15.40
CA ALA A 5 3.10 15.27 16.81
C ALA A 5 1.94 15.67 17.72
N THR A 6 1.27 16.78 17.42
CA THR A 6 0.10 17.26 18.20
C THR A 6 -1.05 16.25 18.16
N LEU A 7 -1.34 15.68 16.99
CA LEU A 7 -2.41 14.69 16.85
C LEU A 7 -2.13 13.41 17.66
N TYR A 8 -0.89 12.92 17.66
CA TYR A 8 -0.50 11.74 18.46
C TYR A 8 -0.32 12.04 19.94
N GLN A 9 0.03 13.27 20.34
CA GLN A 9 -0.01 13.69 21.75
C GLN A 9 -1.44 13.63 22.31
N ASN A 10 -2.42 14.05 21.51
CA ASN A 10 -3.82 14.05 21.92
C ASN A 10 -4.46 12.66 21.90
N SER A 11 -4.16 11.84 20.88
CA SER A 11 -4.80 10.52 20.68
C SER A 11 -4.03 9.35 21.29
N GLY A 12 -2.73 9.51 21.53
CA GLY A 12 -1.81 8.40 21.82
C GLY A 12 -1.68 7.41 20.66
N PHE A 13 -0.95 6.32 20.88
CA PHE A 13 -0.67 5.31 19.84
C PHE A 13 -1.51 4.04 19.96
N ARG A 14 -2.43 3.96 20.92
CA ARG A 14 -3.17 2.71 21.18
C ARG A 14 -3.93 2.22 19.93
N THR A 15 -4.60 3.13 19.24
CA THR A 15 -5.39 2.81 18.04
C THR A 15 -4.51 2.59 16.81
N ALA A 16 -3.49 3.43 16.61
CA ALA A 16 -2.56 3.28 15.49
C ALA A 16 -1.78 1.94 15.54
N LEU A 17 -1.51 1.42 16.74
CA LEU A 17 -0.90 0.10 16.93
C LEU A 17 -1.91 -1.07 16.87
N GLN A 18 -3.22 -0.79 16.76
CA GLN A 18 -4.22 -1.86 16.75
C GLN A 18 -4.16 -2.65 15.44
N VAL A 19 -4.14 -1.98 14.29
CA VAL A 19 -4.09 -2.58 12.96
C VAL A 19 -2.79 -2.15 12.25
N PRO A 20 -2.00 -3.08 11.68
CA PRO A 20 -2.19 -4.53 11.78
C PRO A 20 -1.65 -5.12 13.10
N TYR A 21 -0.77 -4.43 13.83
CA TYR A 21 0.14 -5.07 14.79
C TYR A 21 -0.51 -5.89 15.92
N ARG A 22 -1.53 -5.38 16.61
CA ARG A 22 -2.19 -6.13 17.70
C ARG A 22 -3.30 -7.07 17.23
N CYS A 23 -3.78 -6.86 16.01
CA CYS A 23 -4.85 -7.66 15.41
C CYS A 23 -4.34 -8.67 14.37
N ILE A 24 -3.03 -8.77 14.13
CA ILE A 24 -2.49 -9.52 12.98
C ILE A 24 -2.84 -11.01 13.01
N GLN A 25 -3.09 -11.56 14.21
CA GLN A 25 -3.47 -12.95 14.42
C GLN A 25 -4.99 -13.18 14.47
N LEU A 26 -5.80 -12.12 14.39
CA LEU A 26 -7.25 -12.26 14.37
C LEU A 26 -7.68 -12.83 13.02
N ASP A 27 -8.44 -13.92 13.08
CA ASP A 27 -9.13 -14.44 11.90
C ASP A 27 -10.27 -13.49 11.53
N CYS A 28 -10.20 -12.94 10.31
CA CYS A 28 -11.22 -12.06 9.74
C CYS A 28 -12.38 -12.84 9.09
N GLY A 29 -12.37 -14.17 9.11
CA GLY A 29 -13.41 -15.01 8.50
C GLY A 29 -13.43 -14.94 6.98
N ILE A 30 -12.32 -14.56 6.35
CA ILE A 30 -12.23 -14.38 4.89
C ILE A 30 -12.12 -15.76 4.22
N THR A 31 -13.19 -16.19 3.56
CA THR A 31 -13.24 -17.47 2.84
C THR A 31 -12.85 -17.36 1.37
N ASN A 32 -12.94 -16.17 0.78
CA ASN A 32 -12.50 -15.89 -0.59
C ASN A 32 -11.70 -14.58 -0.63
N PRO A 33 -10.36 -14.64 -0.63
CA PRO A 33 -9.51 -13.45 -0.58
C PRO A 33 -9.30 -12.75 -1.92
N LYS A 34 -9.93 -13.20 -3.02
CA LYS A 34 -9.71 -12.61 -4.34
C LYS A 34 -10.33 -11.21 -4.46
N VAL A 35 -9.54 -10.26 -4.93
CA VAL A 35 -9.97 -8.89 -5.25
C VAL A 35 -9.97 -8.72 -6.77
N ILE A 36 -11.15 -8.63 -7.36
CA ILE A 36 -11.33 -8.48 -8.82
C ILE A 36 -11.42 -7.02 -9.29
N ALA A 37 -11.55 -6.07 -8.37
CA ALA A 37 -11.61 -4.65 -8.72
C ALA A 37 -10.29 -4.22 -9.38
N PRO A 38 -10.33 -3.38 -10.44
CA PRO A 38 -9.14 -2.71 -10.95
C PRO A 38 -8.42 -2.01 -9.78
N SER A 39 -7.13 -2.27 -9.65
CA SER A 39 -6.36 -1.78 -8.51
C SER A 39 -5.01 -1.24 -8.98
N LEU A 40 -4.52 -0.19 -8.34
CA LEU A 40 -3.17 0.33 -8.50
C LEU A 40 -2.43 0.23 -7.18
N LEU A 41 -1.26 -0.41 -7.20
CA LEU A 41 -0.29 -0.32 -6.11
C LEU A 41 0.92 0.49 -6.57
N ILE A 42 1.18 1.59 -5.86
CA ILE A 42 2.38 2.39 -6.02
C ILE A 42 3.31 2.07 -4.85
N MET A 43 4.52 1.60 -5.15
CA MET A 43 5.44 1.11 -4.14
C MET A 43 6.83 1.70 -4.34
N GLY A 44 7.39 2.28 -3.28
CA GLY A 44 8.79 2.70 -3.27
C GLY A 44 9.74 1.52 -3.21
N GLU A 45 10.78 1.49 -4.05
CA GLU A 45 11.76 0.39 -4.02
C GLU A 45 12.63 0.39 -2.76
N LYS A 46 12.72 1.54 -2.07
CA LYS A 46 13.44 1.69 -0.80
C LYS A 46 12.53 1.49 0.43
N ASP A 47 11.28 1.08 0.23
CA ASP A 47 10.39 0.70 1.34
C ASP A 47 10.96 -0.52 2.08
N TYR A 48 11.02 -0.44 3.41
CA TYR A 48 11.48 -1.54 4.25
C TYR A 48 10.57 -2.77 4.14
N VAL A 49 9.32 -2.61 3.70
CA VAL A 49 8.39 -3.73 3.47
C VAL A 49 8.97 -4.75 2.50
N MET A 50 9.71 -4.30 1.48
CA MET A 50 10.37 -5.18 0.51
C MET A 50 11.45 -6.06 1.13
N LYS A 51 11.97 -5.70 2.31
CA LYS A 51 12.99 -6.47 3.03
C LYS A 51 12.40 -7.58 3.90
N PHE A 52 11.08 -7.66 4.05
CA PHE A 52 10.48 -8.81 4.72
C PHE A 52 10.71 -10.09 3.90
N PRO A 53 11.02 -11.22 4.56
CA PRO A 53 11.27 -12.48 3.86
C PRO A 53 10.15 -12.83 2.88
N GLY A 54 10.50 -13.01 1.60
CA GLY A 54 9.58 -13.38 0.53
C GLY A 54 8.74 -12.25 -0.07
N MET A 55 8.73 -11.04 0.50
CA MET A 55 7.89 -9.94 0.02
C MET A 55 8.31 -9.44 -1.36
N GLU A 56 9.62 -9.26 -1.59
CA GLU A 56 10.12 -8.83 -2.89
C GLU A 56 9.73 -9.81 -4.01
N ASP A 57 9.88 -11.11 -3.78
CA ASP A 57 9.45 -12.15 -4.71
C ASP A 57 7.92 -12.13 -4.90
N TYR A 58 7.16 -11.99 -3.81
CA TYR A 58 5.70 -11.93 -3.85
C TYR A 58 5.19 -10.80 -4.76
N MET A 59 5.85 -9.65 -4.71
CA MET A 59 5.51 -8.48 -5.50
C MET A 59 6.08 -8.55 -6.93
N ARG A 60 7.40 -8.72 -7.08
CA ARG A 60 8.08 -8.63 -8.39
C ARG A 60 7.84 -9.83 -9.30
N LYS A 61 7.67 -11.03 -8.74
CA LYS A 61 7.30 -12.22 -9.54
C LYS A 61 5.79 -12.31 -9.80
N GLY A 62 5.02 -11.31 -9.33
CA GLY A 62 3.58 -11.23 -9.58
C GLY A 62 2.74 -12.26 -8.83
N ILE A 63 3.25 -12.89 -7.77
CA ILE A 63 2.50 -13.87 -6.96
C ILE A 63 1.23 -13.22 -6.39
N VAL A 64 1.30 -11.94 -6.00
CA VAL A 64 0.14 -11.14 -5.59
C VAL A 64 -1.04 -11.17 -6.57
N LYS A 65 -0.77 -11.33 -7.89
CA LYS A 65 -1.82 -11.38 -8.92
C LYS A 65 -2.68 -12.64 -8.87
N GLN A 66 -2.26 -13.68 -8.15
CA GLN A 66 -3.12 -14.85 -7.87
C GLN A 66 -4.37 -14.45 -7.07
N PHE A 67 -4.25 -13.43 -6.22
CA PHE A 67 -5.33 -12.85 -5.43
C PHE A 67 -5.91 -11.58 -6.06
N MET A 68 -5.08 -10.79 -6.75
CA MET A 68 -5.46 -9.53 -7.38
C MET A 68 -5.16 -9.52 -8.89
N PRO A 69 -5.94 -10.24 -9.71
CA PRO A 69 -5.63 -10.41 -11.15
C PRO A 69 -5.57 -9.10 -11.93
N ASN A 70 -6.34 -8.09 -11.51
CA ASN A 70 -6.45 -6.78 -12.17
C ASN A 70 -5.57 -5.71 -11.48
N LEU A 71 -4.52 -6.12 -10.78
CA LEU A 71 -3.58 -5.23 -10.12
C LEU A 71 -2.51 -4.73 -11.10
N ASP A 72 -2.47 -3.42 -11.28
CA ASP A 72 -1.34 -2.68 -11.85
C ASP A 72 -0.37 -2.31 -10.71
N ILE A 73 0.93 -2.52 -10.91
CA ILE A 73 1.97 -2.23 -9.91
C ILE A 73 2.99 -1.28 -10.52
N THR A 74 3.28 -0.18 -9.83
CA THR A 74 4.34 0.75 -10.19
C THR A 74 5.39 0.76 -9.09
N PHE A 75 6.63 0.41 -9.45
CA PHE A 75 7.79 0.51 -8.56
C PHE A 75 8.49 1.85 -8.78
N MET A 76 8.67 2.63 -7.72
CA MET A 76 9.32 3.94 -7.74
C MET A 76 10.74 3.81 -7.19
N PRO A 77 11.80 3.88 -8.03
CA PRO A 77 13.17 3.57 -7.63
C PRO A 77 13.67 4.37 -6.41
N GLU A 78 13.29 5.65 -6.34
CA GLU A 78 13.70 6.55 -5.27
C GLU A 78 12.69 6.62 -4.11
N GLY A 79 11.54 5.97 -4.26
CA GLY A 79 10.46 5.98 -3.28
C GLY A 79 10.78 5.17 -2.01
N ASN A 80 10.41 5.69 -0.86
CA ASN A 80 10.46 5.03 0.43
C ASN A 80 9.05 4.62 0.92
N HIS A 81 8.90 4.31 2.20
CA HIS A 81 7.62 3.90 2.80
C HIS A 81 6.50 4.97 2.72
N PHE A 82 6.88 6.25 2.68
CA PHE A 82 5.98 7.40 2.56
C PHE A 82 6.11 8.01 1.15
N VAL A 83 6.10 7.18 0.11
CA VAL A 83 6.33 7.59 -1.29
C VAL A 83 5.40 8.72 -1.74
N GLN A 84 4.16 8.77 -1.25
CA GLN A 84 3.20 9.82 -1.53
C GLN A 84 3.58 11.18 -0.95
N GLU A 85 4.32 11.22 0.16
CA GLU A 85 4.83 12.46 0.74
C GLU A 85 6.20 12.83 0.15
N GLN A 86 6.99 11.82 -0.21
CA GLN A 86 8.32 12.01 -0.78
C GLN A 86 8.30 12.46 -2.25
N LEU A 87 7.42 11.87 -3.06
CA LEU A 87 7.33 12.07 -4.52
C LEU A 87 5.87 12.40 -4.93
N PRO A 88 5.26 13.45 -4.35
CA PRO A 88 3.81 13.70 -4.45
C PRO A 88 3.34 13.93 -5.89
N GLU A 89 4.10 14.66 -6.71
CA GLU A 89 3.72 14.95 -8.10
C GLU A 89 3.61 13.69 -8.94
N GLN A 90 4.59 12.81 -8.84
CA GLN A 90 4.64 11.54 -9.56
C GLN A 90 3.51 10.61 -9.10
N VAL A 91 3.29 10.52 -7.79
CA VAL A 91 2.19 9.71 -7.23
C VAL A 91 0.83 10.23 -7.69
N ASN A 92 0.63 11.56 -7.69
CA ASN A 92 -0.61 12.17 -8.16
C ASN A 92 -0.86 11.88 -9.65
N GLU A 93 0.17 11.98 -10.50
CA GLU A 93 0.06 11.66 -11.93
C GLU A 93 -0.33 10.20 -12.17
N LEU A 94 0.26 9.26 -11.41
CA LEU A 94 -0.08 7.83 -11.47
C LEU A 94 -1.53 7.58 -11.08
N ILE A 95 -2.02 8.22 -10.00
CA ILE A 95 -3.41 8.10 -9.55
C ILE A 95 -4.35 8.66 -10.61
N LEU A 96 -4.11 9.87 -11.13
CA LEU A 96 -4.96 10.49 -12.14
C LEU A 96 -5.01 9.67 -13.43
N THR A 97 -3.86 9.18 -13.89
CA THR A 97 -3.77 8.29 -15.05
C THR A 97 -4.59 7.02 -14.85
N PHE A 98 -4.46 6.37 -13.69
CA PHE A 98 -5.23 5.17 -13.37
C PHE A 98 -6.74 5.46 -13.30
N LEU A 99 -7.15 6.54 -12.65
CA LEU A 99 -8.56 6.90 -12.58
C LEU A 99 -9.13 7.20 -13.96
N ASN A 100 -8.44 8.00 -14.79
CA ASN A 100 -8.87 8.32 -16.16
C ASN A 100 -9.01 7.06 -17.02
N LYS A 101 -8.07 6.12 -16.93
CA LYS A 101 -8.12 4.82 -17.63
C LYS A 101 -9.37 4.00 -17.26
N ASN A 102 -9.84 4.10 -16.02
CA ASN A 102 -10.97 3.33 -15.50
C ASN A 102 -12.29 4.11 -15.42
N SER A 103 -12.29 5.40 -15.77
CA SER A 103 -13.47 6.30 -15.70
C SER A 103 -14.53 6.02 -16.78
N SER A 104 -14.19 5.23 -17.80
CA SER A 104 -15.08 4.89 -18.92
C SER A 104 -15.70 3.49 -18.80
N THR A 105 -15.80 2.95 -17.59
CA THR A 105 -16.46 1.67 -17.31
C THR A 105 -17.87 1.90 -16.76
#